data_AF-A0A833GHJ6-F1
#
_entry.id   AF-A0A833GHJ6-F1
#
_cell.length_a   1.000
_cell.length_b   1.000
_cell.length_c   1.000
_cell.angle_alpha   90.00
_cell.angle_beta   90.00
_cell.angle_gamma   90.00
#
_symmetry.space_group_name_H-M   'P 1'
#
loop_
_entity.id
_entity.type
_entity.pdbx_description
1 polymer ?
#
loop_
_entity_poly.entity_id
_entity_poly.type
_entity_poly.pdbx_seq_one_letter_code
_entity_poly.pdbx_strand_id
1 'polypeptide(L)'
;MSSTEDVPAATAPSQWAVAGVQRAAGPDGRARVEVIVRGKASGSVDRGEGVDLLRIAVWDDGQEMDHKIVRVPLGSSTVVEARLGFDGHVATTADGIGITVTAGADPGGERVFDLDPFVPRQG
;
A
#
# COMPACT_ATOMS: atom_id res chain seq x y z
N MET A 1 -3.32 13.63 32.21
CA MET A 1 -2.08 13.48 31.43
C MET A 1 -2.37 12.42 30.39
N SER A 2 -2.77 12.81 29.17
CA SER A 2 -2.93 11.85 28.08
C SER A 2 -1.56 11.68 27.45
N SER A 3 -0.98 10.49 27.59
CA SER A 3 0.20 10.09 26.85
C SER A 3 -0.21 9.96 25.39
N THR A 4 0.25 10.87 24.54
CA THR A 4 0.30 10.64 23.10
C THR A 4 1.31 9.51 22.91
N GLU A 5 0.82 8.28 22.70
CA GLU A 5 1.67 7.19 22.24
C GLU A 5 2.16 7.55 20.84
N ASP A 6 3.43 7.92 20.75
CA ASP A 6 4.17 8.10 19.51
C ASP A 6 4.27 6.72 18.85
N VAL A 7 3.34 6.41 17.96
CA VAL A 7 3.33 5.13 17.22
C VAL A 7 4.48 5.19 16.21
N PRO A 8 5.50 4.34 16.33
CA PRO A 8 6.62 4.36 15.38
C PRO A 8 6.09 4.09 13.97
N ALA A 9 6.35 5.01 13.05
CA ALA A 9 5.99 4.88 11.65
C ALA A 9 6.58 3.59 11.07
N ALA A 10 5.73 2.72 10.53
CA ALA A 10 6.16 1.51 9.84
C ALA A 10 7.08 1.91 8.67
N THR A 11 8.30 1.37 8.64
CA THR A 11 9.23 1.58 7.52
C THR A 11 9.00 0.46 6.50
N ALA A 12 8.81 0.81 5.23
CA ALA A 12 8.74 -0.18 4.16
C ALA A 12 10.02 -1.05 4.21
N PRO A 13 9.93 -2.38 4.02
CA PRO A 13 11.14 -3.20 3.94
C PRO A 13 12.07 -2.63 2.88
N SER A 14 13.40 -2.70 3.07
CA SER A 14 14.41 -1.98 2.26
C SER A 14 14.33 -2.17 0.74
N GLN A 15 13.65 -3.21 0.28
CA GLN A 15 13.39 -3.53 -1.13
C GLN A 15 12.09 -2.94 -1.70
N TRP A 16 11.35 -2.15 -0.90
CA TRP A 16 10.08 -1.53 -1.25
C TRP A 16 10.13 -0.02 -1.00
N ALA A 17 9.48 0.72 -1.88
CA ALA A 17 9.26 2.16 -1.78
C ALA A 17 7.77 2.42 -2.03
N VAL A 18 7.15 3.15 -1.11
CA VAL A 18 5.75 3.59 -1.23
C VAL A 18 5.75 5.11 -1.20
N ALA A 19 5.05 5.72 -2.15
CA ALA A 19 4.88 7.16 -2.23
C ALA A 19 3.41 7.50 -2.49
N GLY A 20 2.81 8.29 -1.60
CA GLY A 20 1.48 8.86 -1.77
C GLY A 20 1.55 10.30 -2.27
N VAL A 21 0.63 10.68 -3.14
CA VAL A 21 0.34 12.07 -3.50
C VAL A 21 -1.16 12.28 -3.40
N GLN A 22 -1.55 13.30 -2.63
CA GLN A 22 -2.92 13.77 -2.59
C GLN A 22 -3.01 15.08 -3.37
N ARG A 23 -3.87 15.12 -4.39
CA ARG A 23 -4.14 16.33 -5.15
C ARG A 23 -5.54 16.81 -4.81
N ALA A 24 -5.67 18.04 -4.34
CA ALA A 24 -6.98 18.67 -4.23
C ALA A 24 -7.65 18.71 -5.61
N ALA A 25 -8.85 18.14 -5.74
CA ALA A 25 -9.60 18.11 -6.98
C ALA A 25 -10.68 19.21 -6.96
N GLY A 26 -10.34 20.34 -7.58
CA GLY A 26 -11.32 21.34 -8.04
C GLY A 26 -12.25 21.96 -6.99
N PRO A 27 -13.25 22.75 -7.43
CA PRO A 27 -14.16 23.49 -6.54
C PRO A 27 -15.09 22.60 -5.70
N ASP A 28 -15.23 21.32 -6.06
CA ASP A 28 -16.19 20.39 -5.46
C ASP A 28 -15.68 19.74 -4.16
N GLY A 29 -14.47 20.11 -3.70
CA GLY A 29 -13.93 19.72 -2.40
C GLY A 29 -13.51 18.25 -2.28
N ARG A 30 -13.44 17.51 -3.39
CA ARG A 30 -12.90 16.13 -3.42
C ARG A 30 -11.39 16.19 -3.59
N ALA A 31 -10.65 15.24 -3.05
CA ALA A 31 -9.22 15.06 -3.30
C ALA A 31 -9.02 13.77 -4.10
N ARG A 32 -8.14 13.81 -5.09
CA ARG A 32 -7.63 12.59 -5.73
C ARG A 32 -6.43 12.09 -4.96
N VAL A 33 -6.51 10.87 -4.44
CA VAL A 33 -5.38 10.17 -3.84
C VAL A 33 -4.76 9.25 -4.88
N GLU A 34 -3.45 9.39 -5.08
CA GLU A 34 -2.64 8.51 -5.92
C GLU A 34 -1.53 7.91 -5.06
N VAL A 35 -1.42 6.59 -5.01
CA VAL A 35 -0.32 5.90 -4.33
C VAL A 35 0.45 5.04 -5.32
N ILE A 36 1.77 5.20 -5.31
CA ILE A 36 2.69 4.40 -6.12
C ILE A 36 3.48 3.50 -5.18
N VAL A 37 3.33 2.19 -5.37
CA VAL A 37 4.10 1.15 -4.67
C VAL A 37 5.09 0.56 -5.66
N ARG A 38 6.38 0.61 -5.30
CA ARG A 38 7.48 0.04 -6.09
C ARG A 38 8.28 -0.91 -5.22
N GLY A 39 8.79 -1.99 -5.80
CA GLY A 39 9.71 -2.86 -5.09
C GLY A 39 10.15 -4.06 -5.89
N LYS A 40 10.80 -4.99 -5.21
CA LYS A 40 11.19 -6.28 -5.77
C LYS A 40 10.51 -7.40 -4.99
N ALA A 41 9.84 -8.29 -5.70
CA ALA A 41 9.23 -9.48 -5.15
C ALA A 41 9.89 -10.73 -5.72
N SER A 42 10.06 -11.76 -4.91
CA SER A 42 10.59 -13.06 -5.33
C SER A 42 9.51 -14.12 -5.20
N GLY A 43 9.31 -14.91 -6.26
CA GLY A 43 8.40 -16.04 -6.26
C GLY A 43 9.08 -17.24 -5.61
N SER A 44 8.58 -17.69 -4.47
CA SER A 44 9.17 -18.79 -3.70
C SER A 44 8.15 -19.82 -3.23
N VAL A 45 6.85 -19.52 -3.26
CA VAL A 45 5.81 -20.37 -2.67
C VAL A 45 4.82 -20.82 -3.74
N ASP A 46 5.07 -21.99 -4.34
CA ASP A 46 4.14 -22.56 -5.32
C ASP A 46 2.80 -22.90 -4.67
N ARG A 47 1.76 -22.17 -5.06
CA ARG A 47 0.36 -22.41 -4.65
C ARG A 47 -0.47 -23.10 -5.73
N GLY A 48 0.18 -23.70 -6.73
CA GLY A 48 -0.46 -24.60 -7.71
C GLY A 48 -0.52 -24.08 -9.14
N GLU A 49 0.00 -22.87 -9.43
CA GLU A 49 -0.01 -22.26 -10.77
C GLU A 49 1.38 -21.90 -11.31
N GLY A 50 2.46 -22.29 -10.63
CA GLY A 50 3.81 -21.91 -11.06
C GLY A 50 4.14 -20.42 -10.86
N VAL A 51 3.27 -19.68 -10.17
CA VAL A 51 3.42 -18.26 -9.85
C VAL A 51 2.98 -17.97 -8.42
N ASP A 52 3.67 -17.04 -7.77
CA ASP A 52 3.21 -16.39 -6.55
C ASP A 52 2.32 -15.20 -6.92
N LEU A 53 1.29 -14.95 -6.12
CA LEU A 53 0.44 -13.77 -6.26
C LEU A 53 0.72 -12.81 -5.12
N LEU A 54 0.77 -11.53 -5.42
CA LEU A 54 0.84 -10.45 -4.44
C LEU A 54 -0.34 -9.51 -4.66
N ARG A 55 -1.13 -9.30 -3.62
CA ARG A 55 -2.18 -8.28 -3.59
C ARG A 55 -1.62 -7.04 -2.91
N ILE A 56 -1.75 -5.90 -3.57
CA ILE A 56 -1.36 -4.58 -3.07
C ILE A 56 -2.64 -3.75 -3.02
N ALA A 57 -3.05 -3.35 -1.83
CA ALA A 57 -4.31 -2.65 -1.61
C ALA A 57 -4.07 -1.31 -0.91
N VAL A 58 -4.85 -0.30 -1.29
CA VAL A 58 -4.95 0.98 -0.59
C VAL A 58 -6.27 1.04 0.15
N TRP A 59 -6.20 1.52 1.39
CA TRP A 59 -7.29 1.61 2.34
C TRP A 59 -7.50 3.05 2.75
N ASP A 60 -8.73 3.40 3.10
CA ASP A 60 -9.12 4.67 3.72
C ASP A 60 -10.11 4.35 4.83
N ASP A 61 -9.83 4.77 6.08
CA ASP A 61 -10.65 4.50 7.26
C ASP A 61 -11.11 3.03 7.43
N GLY A 62 -10.22 2.08 7.08
CA GLY A 62 -10.48 0.64 7.19
C GLY A 62 -11.30 0.04 6.04
N GLN A 63 -11.65 0.84 5.02
CA GLN A 63 -12.27 0.37 3.79
C GLN A 63 -11.25 0.23 2.66
N GLU A 64 -11.28 -0.89 1.92
CA GLU A 64 -10.43 -1.06 0.73
C GLU A 64 -10.96 -0.16 -0.39
N MET A 65 -10.09 0.71 -0.91
CA MET A 65 -10.47 1.69 -1.93
C MET A 65 -10.04 1.28 -3.34
N ASP A 66 -8.86 0.67 -3.47
CA ASP A 66 -8.34 0.11 -4.72
C ASP A 66 -7.32 -1.01 -4.43
N HIS A 67 -7.15 -1.94 -5.36
CA HIS A 67 -6.14 -2.98 -5.26
C HIS A 67 -5.60 -3.43 -6.62
N LYS A 68 -4.39 -3.99 -6.60
CA LYS A 68 -3.78 -4.68 -7.74
C LYS A 68 -3.22 -6.03 -7.33
N ILE A 69 -3.31 -6.98 -8.25
CA ILE A 69 -2.71 -8.30 -8.13
C ILE A 69 -1.51 -8.37 -9.07
N VAL A 70 -0.36 -8.73 -8.53
CA VAL A 70 0.90 -8.89 -9.25
C VAL A 70 1.26 -10.37 -9.27
N ARG A 71 1.58 -10.89 -10.46
CA ARG A 71 2.04 -12.27 -10.64
C ARG A 71 3.57 -12.27 -10.61
N VAL A 72 4.15 -13.12 -9.77
CA VAL A 72 5.60 -13.28 -9.62
C VAL A 72 5.95 -14.71 -10.00
N PRO A 73 6.67 -14.94 -11.10
CA PRO A 73 7.08 -16.30 -11.49
C PRO A 73 7.94 -16.96 -10.41
N LEU A 74 7.71 -18.25 -10.17
CA LEU A 74 8.50 -19.02 -9.22
C LEU A 74 9.98 -19.09 -9.61
N GLY A 75 10.84 -19.06 -8.61
CA GLY A 75 12.30 -19.12 -8.79
C GLY A 75 12.89 -17.86 -9.42
N SER A 76 12.10 -16.80 -9.59
CA SER A 76 12.50 -15.54 -10.18
C SER A 76 12.14 -14.36 -9.26
N SER A 77 12.78 -13.23 -9.49
CA SER A 77 12.37 -11.96 -8.92
C SER A 77 11.79 -11.05 -10.00
N THR A 78 10.71 -10.35 -9.67
CA THR A 78 10.07 -9.37 -10.55
C THR A 78 10.09 -7.99 -9.90
N VAL A 79 10.29 -6.96 -10.73
CA VAL A 79 10.09 -5.57 -10.32
C VAL A 79 8.59 -5.30 -10.27
N VAL A 80 8.13 -4.86 -9.12
CA VAL A 80 6.75 -4.51 -8.87
C VAL A 80 6.59 -3.00 -9.01
N GLU A 81 5.66 -2.55 -9.84
CA GLU A 81 5.15 -1.18 -9.85
C GLU A 81 3.62 -1.24 -9.87
N ALA A 82 2.98 -0.83 -8.78
CA ALA A 82 1.54 -0.70 -8.66
C ALA A 82 1.17 0.76 -8.43
N ARG A 83 0.21 1.25 -9.22
CA ARG A 83 -0.38 2.57 -9.06
C ARG A 83 -1.83 2.39 -8.63
N LEU A 84 -2.14 2.82 -7.42
CA LEU A 84 -3.45 2.73 -6.81
C LEU A 84 -4.02 4.14 -6.69
N GLY A 85 -5.34 4.28 -6.76
CA GLY A 85 -5.94 5.59 -6.52
C GLY A 85 -7.44 5.58 -6.35
N PHE A 86 -7.91 6.56 -5.59
CA PHE A 86 -9.32 6.74 -5.28
C PHE A 86 -9.64 8.22 -5.09
N ASP A 87 -10.92 8.56 -5.17
CA ASP A 87 -11.42 9.89 -4.83
C ASP A 87 -11.83 9.88 -3.35
N GLY A 88 -11.15 10.68 -2.53
CA GLY A 88 -11.37 10.80 -1.08
C GLY A 88 -11.68 12.23 -0.67
N HIS A 89 -11.96 12.45 0.62
CA HIS A 89 -12.12 13.80 1.17
C HIS A 89 -10.75 14.44 1.44
N VAL A 90 -10.65 15.76 1.29
CA VAL A 90 -9.44 16.51 1.66
C VAL A 90 -9.32 16.53 3.17
N ALA A 91 -8.47 15.67 3.74
CA ALA A 91 -8.00 15.80 5.11
C ALA A 91 -6.57 16.36 5.09
N THR A 92 -6.31 17.38 5.92
CA THR A 92 -4.97 17.97 6.11
C THR A 92 -3.97 17.01 6.76
N THR A 93 -4.47 15.90 7.30
CA THR A 93 -3.74 14.72 7.71
C THR A 93 -4.48 13.55 7.08
N ALA A 94 -3.87 12.84 6.13
CA ALA A 94 -4.46 11.64 5.54
C ALA A 94 -4.39 10.46 6.53
N ASP A 95 -4.74 10.72 7.78
CA ASP A 95 -4.81 9.74 8.85
C ASP A 95 -5.85 8.70 8.44
N GLY A 96 -5.47 7.42 8.45
CA GLY A 96 -6.35 6.33 8.03
C GLY A 96 -6.10 5.80 6.62
N ILE A 97 -5.27 6.49 5.81
CA ILE A 97 -4.84 5.91 4.53
C ILE A 97 -3.71 4.91 4.76
N GLY A 98 -3.95 3.66 4.37
CA GLY A 98 -2.98 2.58 4.53
C GLY A 98 -2.71 1.84 3.23
N ILE A 99 -1.49 1.34 3.06
CA ILE A 99 -1.14 0.33 2.07
C ILE A 99 -0.96 -0.99 2.77
N THR A 100 -1.57 -2.04 2.22
CA THR A 100 -1.31 -3.41 2.65
C THR A 100 -0.82 -4.24 1.46
N VAL A 101 0.26 -5.00 1.66
CA VAL A 101 0.71 -6.02 0.73
C VAL A 101 0.51 -7.39 1.36
N THR A 102 -0.25 -8.26 0.69
CA THR A 102 -0.48 -9.65 1.12
C THR A 102 -0.06 -10.64 0.05
N ALA A 103 0.37 -11.83 0.49
CA ALA A 103 0.63 -12.96 -0.38
C ALA A 103 -0.68 -13.68 -0.71
N GLY A 104 -0.97 -13.82 -2.00
CA GLY A 104 -2.22 -14.34 -2.54
C GLY A 104 -3.02 -13.27 -3.28
N ALA A 105 -4.16 -13.68 -3.85
CA ALA A 105 -5.08 -12.77 -4.52
C ALA A 105 -6.15 -12.20 -3.56
N ASP A 106 -6.41 -12.89 -2.46
CA ASP A 106 -7.57 -12.63 -1.61
C ASP A 106 -7.32 -11.53 -0.57
N PRO A 107 -8.36 -10.73 -0.26
CA PRO A 107 -8.32 -9.84 0.89
C PRO A 107 -8.17 -10.68 2.17
N GLY A 108 -7.15 -10.38 2.98
CA GLY A 108 -6.85 -11.14 4.20
C GLY A 108 -5.85 -12.29 4.03
N GLY A 109 -5.20 -12.41 2.86
CA GLY A 109 -4.03 -13.28 2.70
C GLY A 109 -2.89 -12.96 3.69
N GLU A 110 -1.89 -13.83 3.74
CA GLU A 110 -0.72 -13.66 4.61
C GLU A 110 -0.06 -12.29 4.40
N ARG A 111 0.15 -11.54 5.48
CA ARG A 111 0.65 -10.17 5.40
C ARG A 111 2.15 -10.15 5.12
N VAL A 112 2.53 -9.44 4.06
CA VAL A 112 3.94 -9.16 3.74
C VAL A 112 4.38 -7.89 4.48
N PHE A 113 3.63 -6.79 4.35
CA PHE A 113 3.80 -5.57 5.14
C PHE A 113 2.57 -4.66 5.02
N ASP A 114 2.48 -3.68 5.92
CA ASP A 114 1.55 -2.56 5.87
C ASP A 114 2.28 -1.23 6.15
N LEU A 115 1.77 -0.12 5.62
CA LEU A 115 2.41 1.19 5.71
C LEU A 115 1.42 2.35 5.47
N ASP A 116 1.57 3.44 6.22
CA ASP A 116 0.91 4.72 5.94
C ASP A 116 1.77 5.56 4.95
N PRO A 117 1.25 5.90 3.75
CA PRO A 117 2.02 6.62 2.74
C PRO A 117 2.08 8.15 2.95
N PHE A 118 1.39 8.71 3.95
CA PHE A 118 1.25 10.14 4.18
C PHE A 118 1.81 10.64 5.53
N VAL A 119 2.14 9.76 6.48
CA VAL A 119 2.87 10.16 7.69
C VAL A 119 4.34 10.46 7.35
N PRO A 120 4.84 11.70 7.62
CA PRO A 120 6.24 12.05 7.32
C PRO A 120 7.24 11.27 8.18
N ARG A 121 8.36 10.87 7.57
CA ARG A 121 9.56 10.50 8.35
C ARG A 121 10.09 11.76 9.04
N GLN A 122 9.96 11.86 10.36
CA GLN A 122 10.87 12.75 11.09
C GLN A 122 12.27 12.15 11.01
N GLY A 123 13.18 12.89 10.39
CA GLY A 123 14.60 12.54 10.31
C GLY A 123 15.34 12.77 11.62
#